data_AF-A0A7X7E496-F1
#
_entry.id   AF-A0A7X7E496-F1
#
_cell.length_a   1.000
_cell.length_b   1.000
_cell.length_c   1.000
_cell.angle_alpha   90.00
_cell.angle_beta   90.00
_cell.angle_gamma   90.00
#
_symmetry.space_group_name_H-M   'P 1'
#
loop_
_entity.id
_entity.type
_entity.pdbx_description
1 polymer ?
#
loop_
_entity_poly.entity_id
_entity_poly.type
_entity_poly.pdbx_seq_one_letter_code
_entity_poly.pdbx_strand_id
1 'polypeptide(L)'
;ANNLCKKGAGYIRNNRAKILNIYSTYAKGIANTYGSDKPVIWCMEPDYSQYTESTQEGGGISYADAGNLMSDIISTIKKDLPKSMFSMDISPWKDTTWQNNWFTALKLEQNFSFINTSGGSSKAASTYISDDWSNKLPTWAWVMKRWKKPVIADAGYGVNGSGTGHDANWDNVSNLNARITDGVIGVSQYNPKNDWSSTIKSIRSQLRTPGTCPSTSFNHHITIAPKVNQIKNGDLFELIDLKGRVIFSSTMTSNTIPFLQKHYPTGSFFIRSENGVVLQKISIQNNAR
;
A
#
# COMPACT_ATOMS: atom_id res chain seq x y z
N ALA A 1 -33.35 2.39 -19.86
CA ALA A 1 -32.12 1.77 -19.35
C ALA A 1 -31.58 2.57 -18.16
N ASN A 2 -31.32 1.92 -17.02
CA ASN A 2 -30.66 2.55 -15.86
C ASN A 2 -29.16 2.26 -15.97
N ASN A 3 -28.38 3.20 -16.49
CA ASN A 3 -26.92 3.12 -16.41
C ASN A 3 -26.40 4.19 -15.43
N LEU A 4 -25.37 3.85 -14.66
CA LEU A 4 -24.75 4.79 -13.74
C LEU A 4 -23.97 5.88 -14.49
N CYS A 5 -23.64 5.66 -15.76
CA CYS A 5 -23.00 6.66 -16.62
C CYS A 5 -23.85 7.92 -16.81
N LYS A 6 -25.19 7.83 -16.77
CA LYS A 6 -26.09 8.99 -16.89
C LYS A 6 -26.87 9.29 -15.62
N LYS A 7 -27.15 8.29 -14.78
CA LYS A 7 -28.00 8.44 -13.59
C LYS A 7 -27.25 8.25 -12.27
N GLY A 8 -25.92 8.16 -12.30
CA GLY A 8 -25.09 7.89 -11.13
C GLY A 8 -25.18 8.98 -10.06
N ALA A 9 -25.19 10.25 -10.46
CA ALA A 9 -25.37 11.37 -9.52
C ALA A 9 -26.72 11.29 -8.78
N GLY A 10 -27.81 11.05 -9.52
CA GLY A 10 -29.14 10.84 -8.93
C GLY A 10 -29.20 9.62 -8.01
N TYR A 11 -28.53 8.53 -8.38
CA TYR A 11 -28.41 7.35 -7.54
C TYR A 11 -27.71 7.66 -6.21
N ILE A 12 -26.58 8.38 -6.25
CA ILE A 12 -25.83 8.78 -5.06
C ILE A 12 -26.69 9.61 -4.11
N ARG A 13 -27.38 10.65 -4.63
CA ARG A 13 -28.26 11.51 -3.83
C ARG A 13 -29.32 10.71 -3.09
N ASN A 14 -29.92 9.73 -3.76
CA ASN A 14 -31.07 8.98 -3.23
C ASN A 14 -30.69 7.71 -2.44
N ASN A 15 -29.45 7.24 -2.54
CA ASN A 15 -29.04 5.94 -2.00
C ASN A 15 -27.76 5.99 -1.16
N ARG A 16 -27.37 7.17 -0.65
CA ARG A 16 -26.17 7.33 0.18
C ARG A 16 -26.08 6.28 1.30
N ALA A 17 -27.15 6.07 2.06
CA ALA A 17 -27.19 5.07 3.14
C ALA A 17 -26.92 3.63 2.63
N LYS A 18 -27.45 3.26 1.46
CA LYS A 18 -27.19 1.94 0.86
C LYS A 18 -25.73 1.79 0.45
N ILE A 19 -25.13 2.85 -0.13
CA ILE A 19 -23.71 2.87 -0.50
C ILE A 19 -22.85 2.63 0.74
N LEU A 20 -23.09 3.37 1.83
CA LEU A 20 -22.35 3.21 3.07
C LEU A 20 -22.54 1.81 3.68
N ASN A 21 -23.75 1.26 3.63
CA ASN A 21 -24.02 -0.10 4.13
C ASN A 21 -23.23 -1.18 3.38
N ILE A 22 -23.03 -1.02 2.05
CA ILE A 22 -22.19 -1.93 1.26
C ILE A 22 -20.74 -1.89 1.78
N TYR A 23 -20.17 -0.71 1.96
CA TYR A 23 -18.80 -0.57 2.50
C TYR A 23 -18.68 -1.11 3.93
N SER A 24 -19.68 -0.91 4.79
CA SER A 24 -19.69 -1.53 6.12
C SER A 24 -19.72 -3.05 6.03
N THR A 25 -20.51 -3.62 5.11
CA THR A 25 -20.59 -5.06 4.92
C THR A 25 -19.24 -5.65 4.50
N TYR A 26 -18.55 -5.02 3.55
CA TYR A 26 -17.20 -5.43 3.16
C TYR A 26 -16.19 -5.28 4.29
N ALA A 27 -16.21 -4.16 5.02
CA ALA A 27 -15.30 -3.95 6.15
C ALA A 27 -15.48 -5.02 7.25
N LYS A 28 -16.74 -5.37 7.58
CA LYS A 28 -17.05 -6.47 8.52
C LYS A 28 -16.57 -7.83 8.01
N GLY A 29 -16.80 -8.13 6.74
CA GLY A 29 -16.33 -9.38 6.13
C GLY A 29 -14.81 -9.54 6.22
N ILE A 30 -14.08 -8.47 5.92
CA ILE A 30 -12.62 -8.42 6.06
C ILE A 30 -12.22 -8.55 7.54
N ALA A 31 -12.86 -7.81 8.45
CA ALA A 31 -12.56 -7.89 9.88
C ALA A 31 -12.73 -9.31 10.42
N ASN A 32 -13.79 -10.01 10.01
CA ASN A 32 -14.08 -11.39 10.41
C ASN A 32 -13.07 -12.41 9.84
N THR A 33 -12.50 -12.14 8.66
CA THR A 33 -11.63 -13.10 7.96
C THR A 33 -10.14 -12.83 8.22
N TYR A 34 -9.73 -11.57 8.18
CA TYR A 34 -8.33 -11.14 8.24
C TYR A 34 -7.93 -10.56 9.60
N GLY A 35 -8.92 -10.15 10.40
CA GLY A 35 -8.75 -9.39 11.64
C GLY A 35 -8.86 -7.87 11.41
N SER A 36 -9.11 -7.13 12.48
CA SER A 36 -9.20 -5.66 12.49
C SER A 36 -7.94 -4.97 13.03
N ASP A 37 -6.98 -5.76 13.53
CA ASP A 37 -5.72 -5.30 14.11
C ASP A 37 -4.58 -5.19 13.09
N LYS A 38 -4.81 -5.60 11.84
CA LYS A 38 -3.87 -5.51 10.73
C LYS A 38 -4.27 -4.41 9.75
N PRO A 39 -3.30 -3.71 9.14
CA PRO A 39 -3.60 -2.75 8.10
C PRO A 39 -4.13 -3.44 6.85
N VAL A 40 -5.16 -2.84 6.25
CA VAL A 40 -5.68 -3.17 4.93
C VAL A 40 -5.62 -1.89 4.10
N ILE A 41 -5.10 -1.97 2.88
CA ILE A 41 -5.08 -0.84 1.95
C ILE A 41 -6.32 -0.95 1.07
N TRP A 42 -7.19 0.05 1.15
CA TRP A 42 -8.34 0.20 0.25
C TRP A 42 -7.93 1.09 -0.92
N CYS A 43 -7.86 0.51 -2.12
CA CYS A 43 -7.62 1.25 -3.36
C CYS A 43 -8.96 1.80 -3.86
N MET A 44 -9.06 3.13 -3.95
CA MET A 44 -10.28 3.85 -4.27
C MET A 44 -10.21 4.38 -5.70
N GLU A 45 -11.24 4.10 -6.50
CA GLU A 45 -11.29 4.46 -7.93
C GLU A 45 -11.54 5.97 -8.16
N PRO A 46 -10.93 6.58 -9.20
CA PRO A 46 -11.07 8.00 -9.50
C PRO A 46 -12.26 8.27 -10.41
N ASP A 47 -12.80 7.22 -11.05
CA ASP A 47 -14.01 7.20 -11.85
C ASP A 47 -15.22 7.69 -11.07
N TYR A 48 -15.11 7.81 -9.74
CA TYR A 48 -16.07 8.53 -8.91
C TYR A 48 -16.31 9.98 -9.37
N SER A 49 -15.31 10.61 -10.00
CA SER A 49 -15.42 11.94 -10.57
C SER A 49 -16.43 12.03 -11.73
N GLN A 50 -16.74 10.93 -12.42
CA GLN A 50 -17.73 10.90 -13.50
C GLN A 50 -19.12 11.36 -13.02
N TYR A 51 -19.42 11.15 -11.74
CA TYR A 51 -20.70 11.54 -11.14
C TYR A 51 -20.80 13.04 -10.85
N THR A 52 -19.70 13.77 -11.05
CA THR A 52 -19.66 15.24 -10.96
C THR A 52 -19.86 15.93 -12.30
N GLU A 53 -19.85 15.17 -13.39
CA GLU A 53 -19.98 15.72 -14.73
C GLU A 53 -21.38 16.28 -15.01
N SER A 54 -21.45 17.34 -15.82
CA SER A 54 -22.72 17.96 -16.25
C SER A 54 -23.56 17.04 -17.14
N THR A 55 -22.97 15.97 -17.67
CA THR A 55 -23.61 14.93 -18.48
C THR A 55 -24.55 14.03 -17.67
N GLN A 56 -24.53 14.11 -16.34
CA GLN A 56 -25.47 13.40 -15.47
C GLN A 56 -26.88 13.99 -15.57
N GLU A 57 -27.89 13.13 -15.64
CA GLU A 57 -29.30 13.52 -15.58
C GLU A 57 -29.61 14.19 -14.22
N GLY A 58 -30.20 15.39 -14.28
CA GLY A 58 -30.40 16.22 -13.09
C GLY A 58 -29.13 16.89 -12.57
N GLY A 59 -28.05 16.91 -13.38
CA GLY A 59 -26.76 17.50 -13.06
C GLY A 59 -25.88 16.61 -12.18
N GLY A 60 -24.56 16.74 -12.34
CA GLY A 60 -23.57 16.07 -11.50
C GLY A 60 -23.63 16.53 -10.03
N ILE A 61 -23.15 15.70 -9.11
CA ILE A 61 -22.91 16.15 -7.73
C ILE A 61 -21.74 17.12 -7.69
N SER A 62 -21.72 18.03 -6.71
CA SER A 62 -20.57 18.93 -6.56
C SER A 62 -19.32 18.16 -6.13
N TYR A 63 -18.13 18.74 -6.37
CA TYR A 63 -16.88 18.17 -5.84
C TYR A 63 -16.91 18.06 -4.32
N ALA A 64 -17.53 19.03 -3.63
CA ALA A 64 -17.71 19.00 -2.18
C ALA A 64 -18.59 17.82 -1.74
N ASP A 65 -19.68 17.53 -2.44
CA ASP A 65 -20.54 16.39 -2.13
C ASP A 65 -19.83 15.05 -2.36
N ALA A 66 -19.04 14.95 -3.42
CA ALA A 66 -18.20 13.79 -3.69
C ALA A 66 -17.17 13.58 -2.57
N GLY A 67 -16.49 14.65 -2.14
CA GLY A 67 -15.55 14.63 -1.01
C GLY A 67 -16.18 14.26 0.32
N ASN A 68 -17.39 14.75 0.60
CA ASN A 68 -18.15 14.36 1.79
C ASN A 68 -18.52 12.88 1.74
N LEU A 69 -18.94 12.36 0.59
CA LEU A 69 -19.26 10.94 0.45
C LEU A 69 -18.03 10.05 0.61
N MET A 70 -16.90 10.43 0.02
CA MET A 70 -15.64 9.73 0.23
C MET A 70 -15.24 9.70 1.72
N SER A 71 -15.41 10.83 2.42
CA SER A 71 -15.15 10.91 3.87
C SER A 71 -16.08 10.00 4.68
N ASP A 72 -17.35 9.91 4.31
CA ASP A 72 -18.31 9.01 4.96
C ASP A 72 -17.98 7.53 4.70
N ILE A 73 -17.55 7.18 3.49
CA ILE A 73 -17.11 5.82 3.12
C ILE A 73 -15.90 5.43 3.98
N ILE A 74 -14.87 6.27 4.02
CA ILE A 74 -13.66 6.04 4.83
C ILE A 74 -14.02 5.88 6.31
N SER A 75 -14.85 6.78 6.84
CA SER A 75 -15.30 6.73 8.23
C SER A 75 -16.10 5.46 8.52
N THR A 76 -16.91 5.01 7.56
CA THR A 76 -17.69 3.77 7.68
C THR A 76 -16.79 2.54 7.72
N ILE A 77 -15.80 2.46 6.84
CA ILE A 77 -14.82 1.36 6.82
C ILE A 77 -14.01 1.31 8.13
N LYS A 78 -13.56 2.48 8.61
CA LYS A 78 -12.75 2.57 9.83
C LYS A 78 -13.48 2.16 11.11
N LYS A 79 -14.82 2.09 11.13
CA LYS A 79 -15.57 1.57 12.29
C LYS A 79 -15.23 0.11 12.58
N ASP A 80 -15.12 -0.71 11.54
CA ASP A 80 -14.82 -2.14 11.65
C ASP A 80 -13.33 -2.44 11.41
N LEU A 81 -12.62 -1.58 10.67
CA LEU A 81 -11.19 -1.72 10.33
C LEU A 81 -10.40 -0.44 10.63
N PRO A 82 -10.15 -0.11 11.92
CA PRO A 82 -9.59 1.19 12.33
C PRO A 82 -8.16 1.44 11.83
N LYS A 83 -7.41 0.38 11.51
CA LYS A 83 -6.04 0.47 10.96
C LYS A 83 -6.00 0.49 9.43
N SER A 84 -7.14 0.57 8.75
CA SER A 84 -7.19 0.67 7.30
C SER A 84 -6.48 1.94 6.82
N MET A 85 -5.72 1.77 5.75
CA MET A 85 -5.14 2.83 4.95
C MET A 85 -5.88 2.94 3.63
N PHE A 86 -5.79 4.10 3.00
CA PHE A 86 -6.53 4.39 1.77
C PHE A 86 -5.57 4.88 0.71
N SER A 87 -5.74 4.37 -0.51
CA SER A 87 -5.04 4.83 -1.70
C SER A 87 -6.07 5.42 -2.65
N MET A 88 -5.82 6.61 -3.16
CA MET A 88 -6.65 7.22 -4.21
C MET A 88 -5.99 6.98 -5.54
N ASP A 89 -6.72 6.41 -6.49
CA ASP A 89 -6.23 6.29 -7.84
C ASP A 89 -6.09 7.68 -8.50
N ILE A 90 -5.07 7.82 -9.33
CA ILE A 90 -4.86 9.00 -10.16
C ILE A 90 -5.42 8.77 -11.55
N SER A 91 -6.11 9.76 -12.10
CA SER A 91 -6.50 9.76 -13.53
C SER A 91 -5.41 10.43 -14.37
N PRO A 92 -4.35 9.73 -14.84
CA PRO A 92 -3.21 10.37 -15.50
C PRO A 92 -3.56 11.10 -16.80
N TRP A 93 -4.75 10.88 -17.36
CA TRP A 93 -5.30 11.59 -18.52
C TRP A 93 -5.93 12.95 -18.20
N LYS A 94 -6.11 13.31 -16.92
CA LYS A 94 -6.61 14.62 -16.47
C LYS A 94 -5.44 15.53 -16.11
N ASP A 95 -5.55 16.81 -16.48
CA ASP A 95 -4.50 17.79 -16.21
C ASP A 95 -4.31 18.10 -14.72
N THR A 96 -3.18 18.70 -14.38
CA THR A 96 -2.81 19.04 -12.99
C THR A 96 -3.76 20.02 -12.31
N THR A 97 -4.49 20.86 -13.05
CA THR A 97 -5.52 21.76 -12.49
C THR A 97 -6.73 20.96 -12.02
N TRP A 98 -7.20 20.05 -12.86
CA TRP A 98 -8.27 19.13 -12.52
C TRP A 98 -7.88 18.27 -11.31
N GLN A 99 -6.66 17.70 -11.31
CA GLN A 99 -6.14 16.88 -10.21
C GLN A 99 -6.12 17.67 -8.90
N ASN A 100 -5.67 18.93 -8.92
CA ASN A 100 -5.68 19.81 -7.75
C ASN A 100 -7.09 19.99 -7.18
N ASN A 101 -8.06 20.31 -8.03
CA ASN A 101 -9.44 20.54 -7.58
C ASN A 101 -10.07 19.26 -7.02
N TRP A 102 -9.87 18.14 -7.72
CA TRP A 102 -10.44 16.84 -7.33
C TRP A 102 -9.88 16.34 -6.00
N PHE A 103 -8.55 16.22 -5.89
CA PHE A 103 -7.92 15.69 -4.68
C PHE A 103 -8.04 16.63 -3.48
N THR A 104 -8.12 17.95 -3.69
CA THR A 104 -8.45 18.90 -2.61
C THR A 104 -9.86 18.63 -2.08
N ALA A 105 -10.84 18.45 -2.96
CA ALA A 105 -12.21 18.17 -2.55
C ALA A 105 -12.33 16.83 -1.80
N LEU A 106 -11.57 15.82 -2.20
CA LEU A 106 -11.51 14.52 -1.52
C LEU A 106 -10.76 14.56 -0.17
N LYS A 107 -10.17 15.71 0.20
CA LYS A 107 -9.34 15.87 1.40
C LYS A 107 -8.20 14.87 1.41
N LEU A 108 -7.48 14.77 0.28
CA LEU A 108 -6.46 13.74 0.05
C LEU A 108 -5.42 13.69 1.18
N GLU A 109 -4.95 14.85 1.62
CA GLU A 109 -3.92 14.96 2.66
C GLU A 109 -4.35 14.33 4.00
N GLN A 110 -5.64 14.45 4.34
CA GLN A 110 -6.23 13.96 5.60
C GLN A 110 -6.70 12.51 5.50
N ASN A 111 -7.29 12.14 4.38
CA ASN A 111 -8.04 10.90 4.22
C ASN A 111 -7.19 9.75 3.67
N PHE A 112 -6.12 10.06 2.92
CA PHE A 112 -5.38 9.06 2.14
C PHE A 112 -3.92 8.95 2.58
N SER A 113 -3.45 7.71 2.54
CA SER A 113 -2.07 7.32 2.86
C SER A 113 -1.22 7.23 1.60
N PHE A 114 -1.85 6.86 0.47
CA PHE A 114 -1.19 6.60 -0.80
C PHE A 114 -1.95 7.26 -1.95
N ILE A 115 -1.27 7.37 -3.08
CA ILE A 115 -1.88 7.49 -4.40
C ILE A 115 -1.54 6.19 -5.14
N ASN A 116 -2.47 5.64 -5.92
CA ASN A 116 -2.16 4.53 -6.82
C ASN A 116 -2.39 4.95 -8.26
N THR A 117 -1.86 4.16 -9.19
CA THR A 117 -2.33 4.14 -10.57
C THR A 117 -3.25 2.94 -10.76
N SER A 118 -4.14 3.03 -11.73
CA SER A 118 -5.01 1.95 -12.21
C SER A 118 -5.11 2.02 -13.73
N GLY A 119 -5.39 0.89 -14.37
CA GLY A 119 -5.52 0.77 -15.82
C GLY A 119 -4.29 0.18 -16.52
N GLY A 120 -3.21 -0.10 -15.78
CA GLY A 120 -2.06 -0.92 -16.20
C GLY A 120 -1.17 -0.35 -17.30
N SER A 121 -1.37 0.92 -17.64
CA SER A 121 -0.58 1.66 -18.64
C SER A 121 0.45 2.60 -18.00
N SER A 122 0.75 2.46 -16.71
CA SER A 122 1.66 3.37 -16.04
C SER A 122 3.11 3.15 -16.53
N LYS A 123 3.78 4.23 -16.95
CA LYS A 123 5.02 4.17 -17.72
C LYS A 123 6.26 4.33 -16.84
N ALA A 124 6.98 3.23 -16.63
CA ALA A 124 8.25 3.26 -15.89
C ALA A 124 9.35 4.07 -16.59
N ALA A 125 9.34 4.10 -17.93
CA ALA A 125 10.37 4.75 -18.74
C ALA A 125 10.09 6.25 -19.04
N SER A 126 8.99 6.82 -18.52
CA SER A 126 8.58 8.21 -18.76
C SER A 126 8.48 9.02 -17.48
N THR A 127 8.74 10.32 -17.54
CA THR A 127 8.48 11.23 -16.41
C THR A 127 6.98 11.42 -16.18
N TYR A 128 6.14 11.22 -17.20
CA TYR A 128 4.69 11.21 -17.08
C TYR A 128 4.18 9.84 -16.64
N ILE A 129 3.03 9.84 -15.97
CA ILE A 129 2.46 8.62 -15.39
C ILE A 129 1.92 7.67 -16.46
N SER A 130 1.13 8.17 -17.42
CA SER A 130 0.63 7.37 -18.55
C SER A 130 0.89 8.11 -19.86
N ASP A 131 0.17 9.20 -20.10
CA ASP A 131 0.27 9.91 -21.37
C ASP A 131 1.18 11.14 -21.27
N ASP A 132 1.70 11.59 -22.41
CA ASP A 132 2.61 12.73 -22.53
C ASP A 132 2.20 13.70 -23.66
N TRP A 133 0.95 13.61 -24.13
CA TRP A 133 0.41 14.50 -25.18
C TRP A 133 0.29 15.96 -24.74
N SER A 134 0.38 16.24 -23.43
CA SER A 134 0.41 17.60 -22.89
C SER A 134 1.33 17.71 -21.69
N ASN A 135 2.08 18.83 -21.63
CA ASN A 135 2.89 19.20 -20.47
C ASN A 135 2.07 19.57 -19.22
N LYS A 136 0.74 19.61 -19.33
CA LYS A 136 -0.17 19.84 -18.20
C LYS A 136 -0.55 18.55 -17.48
N LEU A 137 -0.20 17.39 -18.03
CA LEU A 137 -0.47 16.08 -17.43
C LEU A 137 0.45 15.84 -16.22
N PRO A 138 -0.01 15.05 -15.23
CA PRO A 138 0.78 14.80 -14.03
C PRO A 138 2.03 13.96 -14.35
N THR A 139 3.18 14.45 -13.87
CA THR A 139 4.40 13.66 -13.75
C THR A 139 4.46 12.96 -12.40
N TRP A 140 5.22 11.87 -12.32
CA TRP A 140 5.48 11.17 -11.05
C TRP A 140 5.98 12.14 -9.96
N ALA A 141 6.99 12.95 -10.32
CA ALA A 141 7.59 13.93 -9.43
C ALA A 141 6.61 15.03 -8.99
N TRP A 142 5.72 15.48 -9.89
CA TRP A 142 4.71 16.48 -9.55
C TRP A 142 3.76 15.96 -8.48
N VAL A 143 3.29 14.71 -8.61
CA VAL A 143 2.38 14.08 -7.64
C VAL A 143 3.00 14.06 -6.25
N MET A 144 4.23 13.54 -6.14
CA MET A 144 4.93 13.49 -4.87
C MET A 144 5.21 14.89 -4.31
N LYS A 145 5.61 15.84 -5.17
CA LYS A 145 5.87 17.22 -4.74
C LYS A 145 4.62 17.90 -4.20
N ARG A 146 3.47 17.73 -4.87
CA ARG A 146 2.22 18.42 -4.54
C ARG A 146 1.49 17.82 -3.34
N TRP A 147 1.40 16.49 -3.28
CA TRP A 147 0.55 15.81 -2.30
C TRP A 147 1.33 15.18 -1.15
N LYS A 148 2.65 15.00 -1.32
CA LYS A 148 3.52 14.35 -0.32
C LYS A 148 3.02 12.96 0.07
N LYS A 149 2.33 12.28 -0.85
CA LYS A 149 1.87 10.90 -0.69
C LYS A 149 2.69 9.99 -1.58
N PRO A 150 3.19 8.86 -1.05
CA PRO A 150 3.88 7.86 -1.86
C PRO A 150 2.92 7.21 -2.86
N VAL A 151 3.49 6.76 -3.98
CA VAL A 151 2.73 6.23 -5.11
C VAL A 151 2.91 4.71 -5.24
N ILE A 152 1.81 3.99 -5.45
CA ILE A 152 1.78 2.57 -5.81
C ILE A 152 1.45 2.48 -7.29
N ALA A 153 2.42 2.08 -8.12
CA ALA A 153 2.23 1.95 -9.55
C ALA A 153 1.59 0.61 -9.93
N ASP A 154 1.05 0.54 -11.15
CA ASP A 154 0.47 -0.66 -11.74
C ASP A 154 0.88 -0.84 -13.21
N ALA A 155 0.93 -2.09 -13.67
CA ALA A 155 1.30 -2.43 -15.03
C ALA A 155 0.68 -3.75 -15.48
N GLY A 156 0.60 -3.95 -16.79
CA GLY A 156 0.15 -5.21 -17.38
C GLY A 156 -1.36 -5.41 -17.46
N TYR A 157 -2.13 -4.36 -17.20
CA TYR A 157 -3.57 -4.30 -17.41
C TYR A 157 -3.88 -3.27 -18.51
N GLY A 158 -5.01 -3.41 -19.17
CA GLY A 158 -5.44 -2.56 -20.28
C GLY A 158 -6.93 -2.29 -20.22
N VAL A 159 -7.46 -1.72 -21.31
CA VAL A 159 -8.88 -1.36 -21.41
C VAL A 159 -9.78 -2.57 -21.11
N ASN A 160 -10.83 -2.34 -20.31
CA ASN A 160 -11.79 -3.34 -19.84
C ASN A 160 -11.19 -4.52 -19.07
N GLY A 161 -9.95 -4.39 -18.60
CA GLY A 161 -9.25 -5.43 -17.88
C GLY A 161 -8.71 -6.59 -18.63
N SER A 162 -8.49 -6.38 -19.91
CA SER A 162 -7.57 -7.19 -20.67
C SER A 162 -6.16 -7.09 -20.08
N GLY A 163 -5.46 -8.23 -20.02
CA GLY A 163 -4.03 -8.23 -19.71
C GLY A 163 -3.24 -7.68 -20.91
N THR A 164 -2.28 -6.81 -20.65
CA THR A 164 -1.36 -6.27 -21.68
C THR A 164 0.00 -6.97 -21.67
N GLY A 165 0.15 -7.99 -20.82
CA GLY A 165 1.37 -8.77 -20.68
C GLY A 165 2.35 -8.14 -19.69
N HIS A 166 3.57 -8.69 -19.68
CA HIS A 166 4.63 -8.24 -18.78
C HIS A 166 5.30 -6.96 -19.30
N ASP A 167 5.36 -5.90 -18.48
CA ASP A 167 6.10 -4.69 -18.84
C ASP A 167 7.54 -4.73 -18.30
N ALA A 168 8.48 -5.05 -19.19
CA ALA A 168 9.90 -5.12 -18.85
C ALA A 168 10.50 -3.76 -18.44
N ASN A 169 9.84 -2.63 -18.72
CA ASN A 169 10.32 -1.33 -18.26
C ASN A 169 10.28 -1.22 -16.73
N TRP A 170 9.36 -1.94 -16.08
CA TRP A 170 9.26 -2.04 -14.62
C TRP A 170 10.26 -3.01 -13.99
N ASP A 171 11.08 -3.72 -14.79
CA ASP A 171 12.22 -4.50 -14.30
C ASP A 171 13.56 -3.76 -14.47
N ASN A 172 13.56 -2.64 -15.20
CA ASN A 172 14.77 -1.89 -15.48
C ASN A 172 15.20 -1.07 -14.25
N VAL A 173 16.41 -1.33 -13.75
CA VAL A 173 16.98 -0.69 -12.56
C VAL A 173 17.03 0.84 -12.68
N SER A 174 17.35 1.38 -13.85
CA SER A 174 17.41 2.83 -14.07
C SER A 174 16.02 3.46 -13.96
N ASN A 175 15.03 2.85 -14.62
CA ASN A 175 13.63 3.30 -14.55
C ASN A 175 13.10 3.22 -13.11
N LEU A 176 13.29 2.09 -12.44
CA LEU A 176 12.88 1.89 -11.05
C LEU A 176 13.51 2.93 -10.12
N ASN A 177 14.81 3.18 -10.25
CA ASN A 177 15.49 4.20 -9.43
C ASN A 177 15.00 5.62 -9.71
N ALA A 178 14.66 5.94 -10.96
CA ALA A 178 14.03 7.22 -11.31
C ALA A 178 12.65 7.35 -10.65
N ARG A 179 11.81 6.30 -10.76
CA ARG A 179 10.46 6.29 -10.16
C ARG A 179 10.49 6.29 -8.64
N ILE A 180 11.45 5.62 -8.00
CA ILE A 180 11.67 5.69 -6.55
C ILE A 180 12.03 7.11 -6.12
N THR A 181 12.89 7.81 -6.87
CA THR A 181 13.19 9.23 -6.64
C THR A 181 11.95 10.10 -6.80
N ASP A 182 11.06 9.76 -7.74
CA ASP A 182 9.81 10.47 -7.97
C ASP A 182 8.68 10.12 -6.97
N GLY A 183 8.93 9.22 -6.01
CA GLY A 183 7.99 8.88 -4.93
C GLY A 183 7.22 7.58 -5.10
N VAL A 184 7.54 6.76 -6.11
CA VAL A 184 6.96 5.41 -6.26
C VAL A 184 7.59 4.46 -5.24
N ILE A 185 6.75 3.74 -4.50
CA ILE A 185 7.17 2.82 -3.42
C ILE A 185 6.85 1.35 -3.70
N GLY A 186 6.07 1.08 -4.74
CA GLY A 186 5.67 -0.27 -5.12
C GLY A 186 5.11 -0.30 -6.53
N VAL A 187 5.15 -1.48 -7.14
CA VAL A 187 4.54 -1.76 -8.45
C VAL A 187 3.72 -3.04 -8.34
N SER A 188 2.55 -3.04 -8.96
CA SER A 188 1.69 -4.20 -9.12
C SER A 188 1.63 -4.59 -10.60
N GLN A 189 2.03 -5.82 -10.93
CA GLN A 189 2.02 -6.33 -12.30
C GLN A 189 0.94 -7.40 -12.42
N TYR A 190 -0.07 -7.18 -13.27
CA TYR A 190 -1.18 -8.12 -13.42
C TYR A 190 -0.76 -9.44 -14.09
N ASN A 191 0.02 -9.36 -15.17
CA ASN A 191 0.58 -10.52 -15.89
C ASN A 191 2.11 -10.54 -15.80
N PRO A 192 2.70 -10.90 -14.64
CA PRO A 192 4.14 -10.99 -14.54
C PRO A 192 4.67 -12.20 -15.32
N LYS A 193 5.91 -12.13 -15.80
CA LYS A 193 6.61 -13.32 -16.32
C LYS A 193 6.81 -14.37 -15.22
N ASN A 194 6.93 -15.63 -15.62
CA ASN A 194 7.17 -16.75 -14.70
C ASN A 194 8.45 -16.59 -13.86
N ASP A 195 9.44 -15.87 -14.38
CA ASP A 195 10.71 -15.59 -13.71
C ASP A 195 10.72 -14.25 -12.93
N TRP A 196 9.60 -13.53 -12.87
CA TRP A 196 9.56 -12.17 -12.30
C TRP A 196 10.05 -12.13 -10.84
N SER A 197 9.75 -13.15 -10.03
CA SER A 197 10.27 -13.24 -8.66
C SER A 197 11.81 -13.27 -8.63
N SER A 198 12.44 -14.00 -9.54
CA SER A 198 13.90 -14.08 -9.65
C SER A 198 14.49 -12.77 -10.16
N THR A 199 13.83 -12.13 -11.13
CA THR A 199 14.21 -10.80 -11.63
C THR A 199 14.15 -9.74 -10.53
N ILE A 200 13.05 -9.66 -9.76
CA ILE A 200 12.94 -8.70 -8.66
C ILE A 200 13.98 -8.98 -7.56
N LYS A 201 14.26 -10.25 -7.25
CA LYS A 201 15.32 -10.61 -6.29
C LYS A 201 16.70 -10.17 -6.75
N SER A 202 17.04 -10.33 -8.03
CA SER A 202 18.37 -9.99 -8.56
C SER A 202 18.63 -8.48 -8.64
N ILE A 203 17.58 -7.69 -8.89
CA ILE A 203 17.71 -6.22 -8.98
C ILE A 203 17.61 -5.53 -7.62
N ARG A 204 17.06 -6.18 -6.59
CA ARG A 204 16.72 -5.52 -5.31
C ARG A 204 17.88 -4.77 -4.66
N SER A 205 19.09 -5.32 -4.66
CA SER A 205 20.28 -4.69 -4.06
C SER A 205 20.76 -3.44 -4.81
N GLN A 206 20.29 -3.24 -6.04
CA GLN A 206 20.64 -2.11 -6.91
C GLN A 206 19.64 -0.96 -6.81
N LEU A 207 18.52 -1.17 -6.09
CA LEU A 207 17.46 -0.18 -5.94
C LEU A 207 17.73 0.75 -4.77
N ARG A 208 17.38 2.02 -4.96
CA ARG A 208 17.35 3.03 -3.91
C ARG A 208 16.29 2.68 -2.86
N THR A 209 16.52 3.13 -1.64
CA THR A 209 15.47 3.12 -0.61
C THR A 209 14.55 4.33 -0.85
N PRO A 210 13.23 4.16 -0.93
CA PRO A 210 12.32 5.30 -1.07
C PRO A 210 12.45 6.27 0.10
N GLY A 211 12.49 7.58 -0.19
CA GLY A 211 12.65 8.62 0.83
C GLY A 211 11.42 8.82 1.73
N THR A 212 10.26 8.30 1.31
CA THR A 212 9.01 8.35 2.08
C THR A 212 8.31 7.00 1.99
N CYS A 213 8.62 6.09 2.90
CA CYS A 213 7.66 5.06 3.27
C CYS A 213 6.80 5.66 4.39
N PRO A 214 5.46 5.56 4.34
CA PRO A 214 4.67 5.96 5.49
C PRO A 214 5.24 5.19 6.68
N SER A 215 5.58 5.90 7.75
CA SER A 215 5.69 5.30 9.07
C SER A 215 4.29 4.85 9.48
N THR A 216 3.80 3.84 8.78
CA THR A 216 3.38 2.69 9.53
C THR A 216 4.59 2.40 10.41
N SER A 217 4.49 2.82 11.66
CA SER A 217 4.63 1.82 12.69
C SER A 217 3.72 0.66 12.25
N PHE A 218 4.22 -0.15 11.30
CA PHE A 218 4.38 -1.55 11.56
C PHE A 218 5.19 -1.62 12.87
N ASN A 219 4.53 -1.29 13.99
CA ASN A 219 4.12 -2.37 14.84
C ASN A 219 3.57 -3.41 13.86
N HIS A 220 4.47 -4.21 13.26
CA HIS A 220 4.28 -5.61 13.34
C HIS A 220 3.75 -5.73 14.77
N HIS A 221 2.45 -5.97 14.92
CA HIS A 221 2.07 -7.01 15.84
C HIS A 221 2.82 -8.23 15.31
N ILE A 222 4.13 -8.24 15.58
CA ILE A 222 4.83 -9.28 16.23
C ILE A 222 3.80 -9.71 17.26
N THR A 223 2.99 -10.69 16.89
CA THR A 223 2.48 -11.60 17.88
C THR A 223 3.75 -12.04 18.57
N ILE A 224 4.01 -11.45 19.73
CA ILE A 224 4.98 -11.98 20.67
C ILE A 224 4.39 -13.36 20.89
N ALA A 225 4.93 -14.37 20.18
CA ALA A 225 4.64 -15.73 20.52
C ALA A 225 4.95 -15.79 22.01
N PRO A 226 3.99 -16.11 22.89
CA PRO A 226 4.21 -15.97 24.33
C PRO A 226 5.34 -16.86 24.85
N LYS A 227 5.96 -17.69 23.99
CA LYS A 227 6.88 -18.75 24.34
C LYS A 227 7.94 -18.94 23.24
N VAL A 228 9.21 -18.75 23.61
CA VAL A 228 10.41 -19.23 22.88
C VAL A 228 10.41 -20.75 22.72
N ASN A 229 9.52 -21.42 23.45
CA ASN A 229 9.42 -22.88 23.60
C ASN A 229 9.06 -23.62 22.30
N GLN A 230 8.96 -22.95 21.15
CA GLN A 230 8.77 -23.58 19.84
C GLN A 230 10.09 -23.85 19.10
N ILE A 231 11.20 -23.22 19.49
CA ILE A 231 12.52 -23.49 18.93
C ILE A 231 13.13 -24.67 19.69
N LYS A 232 13.41 -25.76 19.00
CA LYS A 232 13.94 -26.99 19.57
C LYS A 232 15.47 -27.01 19.52
N ASN A 233 16.07 -27.77 20.43
CA ASN A 233 17.48 -28.14 20.33
C ASN A 233 17.69 -28.84 18.97
N GLY A 234 18.66 -28.38 18.18
CA GLY A 234 18.91 -28.84 16.81
C GLY A 234 18.34 -27.96 15.70
N ASP A 235 17.46 -27.00 15.99
CA ASP A 235 16.93 -26.09 14.96
C ASP A 235 18.00 -25.09 14.50
N LEU A 236 18.08 -24.85 13.19
CA LEU A 236 18.88 -23.75 12.65
C LEU A 236 18.21 -22.41 12.94
N PHE A 237 19.03 -21.42 13.33
CA PHE A 237 18.59 -20.06 13.59
C PHE A 237 19.57 -19.01 13.08
N GLU A 238 19.05 -17.82 12.82
CA GLU A 238 19.80 -16.61 12.49
C GLU A 238 19.46 -15.49 13.47
N LEU A 239 20.50 -14.77 13.91
CA LEU A 239 20.41 -13.52 14.63
C LEU A 239 20.42 -12.37 13.61
N ILE A 240 19.41 -11.51 13.64
CA ILE A 240 19.24 -10.44 12.66
C ILE A 240 19.20 -9.09 13.37
N ASP A 241 19.93 -8.08 12.90
CA ASP A 241 19.89 -6.74 13.48
C ASP A 241 18.61 -5.96 13.12
N LEU A 242 18.43 -4.79 13.73
CA LEU A 242 17.28 -3.90 13.46
C LEU A 242 17.20 -3.40 12.00
N LYS A 243 18.26 -3.57 11.20
CA LYS A 243 18.31 -3.22 9.77
C LYS A 243 18.11 -4.43 8.86
N GLY A 244 17.80 -5.60 9.41
CA GLY A 244 17.56 -6.83 8.66
C GLY A 244 18.82 -7.58 8.24
N ARG A 245 20.00 -7.24 8.78
CA ARG A 245 21.25 -7.92 8.45
C ARG A 245 21.47 -9.12 9.37
N VAL A 246 21.86 -10.26 8.81
CA VAL A 246 22.26 -11.44 9.59
C VAL A 246 23.57 -11.13 10.30
N ILE A 247 23.53 -11.11 11.63
CA ILE A 247 24.68 -10.94 12.50
C ILE A 247 25.42 -12.27 12.64
N PHE A 248 24.67 -13.36 12.79
CA PHE A 248 25.20 -14.70 13.05
C PHE A 248 24.15 -15.78 12.75
N SER A 249 24.58 -16.98 12.37
CA SER A 249 23.73 -18.15 12.20
C SER A 249 24.32 -19.36 12.91
N SER A 250 23.49 -20.18 13.54
CA SER A 250 23.95 -21.39 14.24
C SER A 250 22.80 -22.37 14.49
N THR A 251 23.12 -23.46 15.17
CA THR A 251 22.16 -24.46 15.63
C THR A 251 21.80 -24.17 17.08
N MET A 252 20.51 -24.23 17.39
CA MET A 252 20.00 -24.06 18.74
C MET A 252 20.47 -25.19 19.64
N THR A 253 21.04 -24.82 20.77
CA THR A 253 21.44 -25.72 21.84
C THR A 253 20.76 -25.28 23.14
N SER A 254 20.81 -26.12 24.18
CA SER A 254 20.37 -25.74 25.52
C SER A 254 21.07 -24.49 26.07
N ASN A 255 22.25 -24.14 25.53
CA ASN A 255 23.05 -23.00 25.97
C ASN A 255 22.87 -21.74 25.12
N THR A 256 22.15 -21.83 24.00
CA THR A 256 22.02 -20.72 23.05
C THR A 256 21.29 -19.52 23.67
N ILE A 257 20.15 -19.73 24.34
CA ILE A 257 19.40 -18.63 24.97
C ILE A 257 20.21 -17.96 26.11
N PRO A 258 20.81 -18.69 27.07
CA PRO A 258 21.72 -18.10 28.05
C PRO A 258 22.89 -17.33 27.44
N PHE A 259 23.50 -17.87 26.37
CA PHE A 259 24.58 -17.20 25.66
C PHE A 259 24.12 -15.87 25.06
N LEU A 260 22.97 -15.86 24.37
CA LEU A 260 22.43 -14.65 23.75
C LEU A 260 22.08 -13.58 24.79
N GLN A 261 21.48 -13.97 25.91
CA GLN A 261 21.15 -13.07 27.02
C GLN A 261 22.39 -12.44 27.66
N LYS A 262 23.51 -13.17 27.72
CA LYS A 262 24.78 -12.69 28.29
C LYS A 262 25.52 -11.72 27.36
N HIS A 263 25.48 -11.96 26.05
CA HIS A 263 26.34 -11.25 25.09
C HIS A 263 25.63 -10.15 24.29
N TYR A 264 24.30 -10.17 24.24
CA TYR A 264 23.53 -9.18 23.48
C TYR A 264 22.54 -8.48 24.41
N PRO A 265 22.79 -7.21 24.79
CA PRO A 265 21.90 -6.46 25.67
C PRO A 265 20.53 -6.23 25.02
N THR A 266 19.56 -5.94 25.88
CA THR A 266 18.14 -5.80 25.58
C THR A 266 17.88 -4.87 24.38
N GLY A 267 17.21 -5.38 23.33
CA GLY A 267 16.63 -4.56 22.26
C GLY A 267 17.39 -4.46 20.93
N SER A 268 18.43 -5.27 20.70
CA SER A 268 19.32 -5.09 19.53
C SER A 268 19.18 -6.11 18.39
N PHE A 269 18.28 -7.10 18.46
CA PHE A 269 18.25 -8.18 17.47
C PHE A 269 16.92 -8.96 17.41
N PHE A 270 16.74 -9.72 16.33
CA PHE A 270 15.69 -10.71 16.08
C PHE A 270 16.30 -12.12 15.96
N ILE A 271 15.51 -13.16 16.23
CA ILE A 271 15.88 -14.55 15.95
C ILE A 271 14.94 -15.09 14.85
N ARG A 272 15.50 -15.63 13.78
CA ARG A 272 14.74 -16.29 12.71
C ARG A 272 15.08 -17.78 12.73
N SER A 273 14.09 -18.67 12.84
CA SER A 273 14.30 -20.11 12.61
C SER A 273 13.93 -20.44 11.16
N GLU A 274 14.57 -21.45 10.57
CA GLU A 274 14.22 -21.95 9.23
C GLU A 274 12.77 -22.43 9.12
N ASN A 275 12.13 -22.80 10.24
CA ASN A 275 10.72 -23.23 10.29
C ASN A 275 9.73 -22.07 10.50
N GLY A 276 10.20 -20.82 10.55
CA GLY A 276 9.37 -19.63 10.77
C GLY A 276 10.05 -18.59 11.66
N VAL A 277 9.60 -17.33 11.53
CA VAL A 277 10.13 -16.21 12.32
C VAL A 277 9.57 -16.28 13.75
N VAL A 278 10.42 -16.44 14.76
CA VAL A 278 10.03 -16.37 16.18
C VAL A 278 10.58 -15.08 16.77
N LEU A 279 9.67 -14.15 17.07
CA LEU A 279 10.03 -12.81 17.49
C LEU A 279 9.98 -12.71 19.02
N GLN A 280 11.13 -12.59 19.67
CA GLN A 280 11.18 -12.29 21.10
C GLN A 280 11.89 -10.96 21.37
N LYS A 281 11.19 -10.04 22.04
CA LYS A 281 11.80 -8.99 22.85
C LYS A 281 12.06 -9.60 24.23
N ILE A 282 13.30 -10.01 24.53
CA ILE A 282 13.64 -10.47 25.88
C ILE A 282 13.63 -9.24 26.79
N SER A 283 12.69 -9.17 27.74
CA SER A 283 12.76 -8.24 28.87
C SER A 283 13.41 -8.96 30.04
N ILE A 284 14.62 -8.56 30.44
CA ILE A 284 15.21 -9.00 31.70
C ILE A 284 14.55 -8.15 32.80
N GLN A 285 13.68 -8.75 33.61
CA GLN A 285 13.43 -8.21 34.94
C GLN A 285 14.67 -8.51 35.77
N ASN A 286 15.44 -7.48 36.09
CA ASN A 286 16.46 -7.56 37.13
C ASN A 286 15.74 -7.84 38.45
N ASN A 287 15.64 -9.12 38.83
CA ASN A 287 15.48 -9.46 40.24
C ASN A 287 16.87 -9.35 40.85
N ALA A 288 17.14 -8.17 41.40
CA ALA A 288 18.28 -7.95 42.26
C ALA A 288 18.35 -9.02 43.36
N ARG A 289 19.54 -9.59 43.54
CA ARG A 289 20.09 -9.91 44.85
C ARG A 289 21.48 -9.32 44.91
#